data_AF-A0AAW2PGQ1-F1
#
_entry.id   AF-A0AAW2PGQ1-F1
#
_cell.length_a   1.000
_cell.length_b   1.000
_cell.length_c   1.000
_cell.angle_alpha   90.00
_cell.angle_beta   90.00
_cell.angle_gamma   90.00
#
_symmetry.space_group_name_H-M   'P 1'
#
loop_
_entity.id
_entity.type
_entity.pdbx_description
1 polymer ?
#
loop_
_entity_poly.entity_id
_entity_poly.type
_entity_poly.pdbx_seq_one_letter_code
_entity_poly.pdbx_strand_id
1 'polypeptide(L)'
;MKKLAGRLMWLMLGSLGITNEDDIKWASPAGESGGGNAAIQLNSYPACPDPDRAMGLAAHTDSTLLTILHQSNTSGLQVFREGSKRWITVPPTRER
;
A
#
# COMPACT_ATOMS: atom_id res chain seq x y z
N MET A 1 8.28 -1.90 -8.87
CA MET A 1 7.40 -2.28 -7.74
C MET A 1 7.20 -3.79 -7.57
N LYS A 2 6.91 -4.58 -8.62
CA LYS A 2 6.64 -6.04 -8.50
C LYS A 2 7.70 -6.84 -7.72
N LYS A 3 9.00 -6.64 -8.02
CA LYS A 3 10.10 -7.32 -7.30
C LYS A 3 10.15 -6.99 -5.81
N LEU A 4 9.89 -5.72 -5.45
CA LEU A 4 9.82 -5.29 -4.05
C LEU A 4 8.59 -5.90 -3.37
N ALA A 5 7.43 -5.88 -4.03
CA ALA A 5 6.21 -6.51 -3.52
C ALA A 5 6.39 -8.01 -3.24
N GLY A 6 6.99 -8.76 -4.17
CA GLY A 6 7.30 -10.18 -3.97
C GLY A 6 8.21 -10.40 -2.76
N ARG A 7 9.30 -9.63 -2.63
CA ARG A 7 10.19 -9.71 -1.45
C ARG A 7 9.47 -9.41 -0.14
N LEU A 8 8.63 -8.38 -0.10
CA LEU A 8 7.85 -8.04 1.10
C LEU A 8 6.84 -9.14 1.44
N MET A 9 6.12 -9.66 0.44
CA MET A 9 5.19 -10.77 0.64
C MET A 9 5.89 -12.01 1.16
N TRP A 10 7.05 -12.37 0.59
CA TRP A 10 7.84 -13.50 1.06
C TRP A 10 8.27 -13.34 2.53
N LEU A 11 8.72 -12.15 2.94
CA LEU A 11 9.07 -11.86 4.34
C LEU A 11 7.85 -11.92 5.28
N MET A 12 6.70 -11.41 4.86
CA MET A 12 5.45 -11.47 5.64
C MET A 12 5.00 -12.92 5.83
N LEU A 13 4.97 -13.72 4.77
CA LEU A 13 4.59 -15.13 4.81
C LEU A 13 5.57 -15.94 5.68
N GLY A 14 6.88 -15.71 5.54
CA GLY A 14 7.89 -16.34 6.39
C GLY A 14 7.72 -15.99 7.88
N SER A 15 7.37 -14.74 8.20
CA SER A 15 7.11 -14.31 9.58
C SER A 15 5.86 -14.97 10.20
N LEU A 16 4.93 -15.43 9.36
CA LEU A 16 3.76 -16.21 9.75
C LEU A 16 4.04 -17.72 9.81
N GLY A 17 5.26 -18.17 9.51
CA GLY A 17 5.63 -19.59 9.46
C GLY A 17 5.22 -20.30 8.15
N ILE A 18 4.79 -19.55 7.13
CA ILE A 18 4.41 -20.10 5.82
C ILE A 18 5.68 -20.16 4.97
N THR A 19 6.43 -21.25 5.10
CA THR A 19 7.76 -21.42 4.47
C THR A 19 7.81 -22.48 3.38
N ASN A 20 6.71 -23.21 3.15
CA ASN A 20 6.65 -24.20 2.08
C ASN A 20 6.75 -23.50 0.71
N GLU A 21 7.80 -23.84 -0.05
CA GLU A 21 8.14 -23.16 -1.31
C GLU A 21 7.03 -23.30 -2.35
N ASP A 22 6.32 -24.44 -2.37
CA ASP A 22 5.22 -24.69 -3.31
C ASP A 22 4.03 -23.75 -3.06
N ASP A 23 3.77 -23.41 -1.80
CA ASP A 23 2.67 -22.54 -1.37
C ASP A 23 2.97 -21.05 -1.62
N ILE A 24 4.26 -20.68 -1.61
CA ILE A 24 4.71 -19.29 -1.73
C ILE A 24 5.42 -18.98 -3.05
N LYS A 25 5.45 -19.91 -4.00
CA LYS A 25 6.10 -19.73 -5.32
C LYS A 25 5.65 -18.47 -6.04
N TRP A 26 4.38 -18.09 -5.88
CA TRP A 26 3.80 -16.89 -6.46
C TRP A 26 4.34 -15.58 -5.84
N ALA A 27 4.80 -15.65 -4.59
CA ALA A 27 5.42 -14.54 -3.86
C ALA A 27 6.95 -14.55 -4.02
N SER A 28 7.54 -15.52 -4.73
CA SER A 28 8.98 -15.68 -4.82
C SER A 28 9.67 -14.48 -5.51
N PRO A 29 10.79 -13.96 -4.95
CA PRO A 29 11.58 -12.89 -5.55
C PRO A 29 12.17 -13.23 -6.92
N ALA A 30 12.24 -14.53 -7.27
CA ALA A 30 12.91 -15.07 -8.45
C ALA A 30 12.08 -14.96 -9.76
N GLY A 31 10.83 -14.48 -9.69
CA GLY A 31 10.15 -13.97 -10.89
C GLY A 31 9.51 -15.02 -11.79
N GLU A 32 8.91 -16.08 -11.24
CA GLU A 32 7.95 -16.85 -12.03
C GLU A 32 6.60 -16.12 -12.06
N SER A 33 6.39 -15.50 -13.22
CA SER A 33 5.20 -14.75 -13.61
C SER A 33 3.98 -15.67 -13.69
N GLY A 34 3.26 -15.89 -12.58
CA GLY A 34 2.07 -16.75 -12.61
C GLY A 34 0.88 -16.39 -11.71
N GLY A 35 1.05 -15.64 -10.61
CA GLY A 35 -0.03 -15.60 -9.59
C GLY A 35 -0.67 -14.24 -9.29
N GLY A 36 0.06 -13.13 -9.42
CA GLY A 36 -0.37 -11.85 -8.86
C GLY A 36 -0.90 -10.87 -9.91
N ASN A 37 -2.19 -10.53 -9.85
CA ASN A 37 -2.72 -9.37 -10.57
C ASN A 37 -2.20 -8.09 -9.90
N ALA A 38 -1.50 -7.26 -10.67
CA ALA A 38 -1.01 -5.96 -10.21
C ALA A 38 -1.72 -4.85 -10.98
N ALA A 39 -2.24 -3.86 -10.25
CA ALA A 39 -2.80 -2.65 -10.80
C ALA A 39 -1.93 -1.44 -10.41
N ILE A 40 -1.92 -0.42 -11.26
CA ILE A 40 -1.34 0.88 -10.96
C ILE A 40 -2.48 1.88 -10.94
N GLN A 41 -2.59 2.64 -9.85
CA GLN A 41 -3.53 3.74 -9.74
C GLN A 41 -2.76 5.05 -9.61
N LEU A 42 -3.00 5.97 -10.55
CA LEU A 42 -2.39 7.29 -10.57
C LEU A 42 -3.43 8.30 -10.07
N ASN A 43 -3.22 8.83 -8.87
CA ASN A 43 -4.13 9.77 -8.24
C ASN A 43 -3.60 11.20 -8.36
N SER A 44 -4.45 12.13 -8.82
CA SER A 44 -4.14 13.56 -8.88
C SER A 44 -5.17 14.33 -8.07
N TYR A 45 -4.69 15.05 -7.05
CA TYR A 45 -5.52 15.84 -6.13
C TYR A 45 -5.16 17.32 -6.29
N PRO A 46 -5.91 18.09 -7.11
CA PRO A 46 -5.67 19.53 -7.25
C PRO A 46 -6.02 20.29 -5.96
N ALA A 47 -5.55 21.54 -5.86
CA ALA A 47 -5.92 22.42 -4.75
C ALA A 47 -7.45 22.60 -4.69
N CYS A 48 -8.03 22.35 -3.52
CA CYS A 48 -9.46 22.49 -3.28
C CYS A 48 -9.75 23.86 -2.63
N PRO A 49 -10.68 24.67 -3.16
CA PRO A 49 -11.06 25.95 -2.55
C PRO A 49 -11.72 25.81 -1.17
N ASP A 50 -12.35 24.66 -0.89
CA ASP A 50 -13.10 24.39 0.34
C ASP A 50 -12.75 22.97 0.86
N PRO A 51 -11.53 22.77 1.39
CA PRO A 51 -11.01 21.45 1.73
C PRO A 51 -11.73 20.78 2.91
N ASP A 52 -12.39 21.55 3.77
CA ASP A 52 -13.17 21.01 4.90
C ASP A 52 -14.49 20.37 4.46
N ARG A 53 -14.91 20.62 3.21
CA ARG A 53 -16.17 20.13 2.63
C ARG A 53 -15.96 19.13 1.49
N ALA A 54 -14.72 18.72 1.23
CA ALA A 54 -14.37 17.74 0.20
C ALA A 54 -13.41 16.68 0.76
N MET A 55 -13.34 15.54 0.08
CA MET A 55 -12.32 14.52 0.33
C MET A 55 -11.65 14.17 -0.99
N GLY A 56 -10.32 14.05 -0.98
CA GLY A 56 -9.59 13.57 -2.16
C GLY A 56 -9.97 12.12 -2.49
N LEU A 57 -10.01 11.26 -1.48
CA LEU A 57 -10.45 9.87 -1.57
C LEU A 57 -11.25 9.54 -0.31
N ALA A 58 -12.41 8.92 -0.47
CA ALA A 58 -13.26 8.55 0.65
C ALA A 58 -12.57 7.53 1.57
N ALA A 59 -12.97 7.48 2.85
CA ALA A 59 -12.50 6.47 3.78
C ALA A 59 -12.84 5.07 3.26
N HIS A 60 -11.84 4.20 3.17
CA HIS A 60 -11.97 2.82 2.70
C HIS A 60 -10.82 1.96 3.23
N THR A 61 -10.94 0.65 3.02
CA THR A 61 -9.83 -0.29 3.09
C THR A 61 -9.53 -0.79 1.68
N ASP A 62 -8.26 -1.01 1.38
CA ASP A 62 -7.87 -1.58 0.09
C ASP A 62 -8.40 -3.01 -0.05
N SER A 63 -8.87 -3.35 -1.24
CA SER A 63 -9.23 -4.73 -1.61
C SER A 63 -8.02 -5.56 -2.03
N THR A 64 -6.87 -4.93 -2.24
CA THR A 64 -5.63 -5.61 -2.62
C THR A 64 -4.92 -6.18 -1.41
N LEU A 65 -4.13 -7.24 -1.61
CA LEU A 65 -3.35 -7.85 -0.54
C LEU A 65 -2.21 -6.94 -0.05
N LEU A 66 -1.58 -6.19 -0.97
CA LEU A 66 -0.47 -5.29 -0.66
C LEU A 66 -0.48 -4.09 -1.62
N THR A 67 -0.71 -2.91 -1.07
CA THR A 67 -0.52 -1.63 -1.76
C THR A 67 0.83 -1.03 -1.40
N ILE A 68 1.61 -0.66 -2.42
CA ILE A 68 2.82 0.16 -2.21
C ILE A 68 2.56 1.54 -2.79
N LEU A 69 2.46 2.53 -1.91
CA LEU A 69 2.15 3.90 -2.27
C LEU A 69 3.44 4.74 -2.38
N HIS A 70 3.56 5.48 -3.49
CA HIS A 70 4.53 6.56 -3.62
C HIS A 70 3.78 7.89 -3.52
N GLN A 71 4.18 8.74 -2.57
CA GLN A 71 3.52 10.03 -2.31
C GLN A 71 4.40 11.19 -2.80
N SER A 72 3.78 12.29 -3.19
CA SER A 72 4.48 13.56 -3.36
C SER A 72 4.83 14.17 -2.00
N ASN A 73 5.54 15.30 -2.00
CA ASN A 73 5.90 16.03 -0.78
C ASN A 73 4.72 16.73 -0.08
N THR A 74 3.49 16.58 -0.58
CA THR A 74 2.28 17.16 0.02
C THR A 74 1.63 16.18 1.00
N SER A 75 1.27 16.64 2.20
CA SER A 75 0.53 15.84 3.17
C SER A 75 -0.92 15.61 2.70
N GLY A 76 -1.48 14.43 3.00
CA GLY A 76 -2.87 14.12 2.65
C GLY A 76 -3.32 12.70 2.98
N LEU A 77 -2.41 11.73 3.03
CA LEU A 77 -2.76 10.38 3.49
C LEU A 77 -3.06 10.39 4.99
N GLN A 78 -4.21 9.82 5.35
CA GLN A 78 -4.60 9.56 6.72
C GLN A 78 -5.00 8.10 6.89
N VAL A 79 -4.69 7.53 8.04
CA VAL A 79 -5.06 6.15 8.40
C VAL A 79 -5.89 6.19 9.67
N PHE A 80 -7.04 5.52 9.65
CA PHE A 80 -7.86 5.36 10.84
C PHE A 80 -7.28 4.27 11.74
N ARG A 81 -6.94 4.63 12.99
CA ARG A 81 -6.52 3.65 14.01
C ARG A 81 -7.71 3.30 14.90
N GLU A 82 -8.15 2.05 14.82
CA GLU A 82 -9.28 1.56 15.61
C GLU A 82 -9.03 1.66 17.12
N GLY A 83 -7.84 1.28 17.59
CA GLY A 83 -7.51 1.30 19.03
C GLY A 83 -7.63 2.70 19.69
N SER A 84 -7.37 3.77 18.94
CA SER A 84 -7.53 5.15 19.40
C SER A 84 -8.75 5.85 18.80
N LYS A 85 -9.55 5.15 17.99
CA LYS A 85 -10.72 5.64 17.25
C LYS A 85 -10.49 7.01 16.57
N ARG A 86 -9.30 7.21 15.98
CA ARG A 86 -8.93 8.50 15.37
C ARG A 86 -8.15 8.33 14.07
N TRP A 87 -8.26 9.34 13.21
CA TRP A 87 -7.43 9.49 12.02
C TRP A 87 -6.03 9.97 12.39
N ILE A 88 -5.02 9.36 11.78
CA ILE A 88 -3.60 9.71 11.94
C ILE A 88 -3.07 10.14 10.59
N THR A 89 -2.52 11.36 10.52
CA THR A 89 -1.82 11.84 9.32
C THR A 89 -0.50 11.10 9.14
N VAL A 90 -0.27 10.55 7.95
CA VAL A 90 1.00 9.93 7.56
C VAL A 90 1.88 11.02 6.93
N PRO A 91 3.05 11.33 7.51
CA PRO A 91 3.95 12.31 6.91
C PRO A 91 4.50 11.78 5.58
N PRO A 92 4.59 12.61 4.53
CA PRO A 92 5.21 12.18 3.28
C PRO A 92 6.69 11.83 3.50
N THR A 93 7.15 10.78 2.82
CA THR A 93 8.57 10.42 2.82
C THR A 93 9.36 11.51 2.12
N ARG A 94 10.40 12.03 2.77
CA ARG A 94 11.32 12.97 2.13
C ARG A 94 12.03 12.25 0.99
N GLU A 95 11.96 12.78 -0.23
CA GLU A 95 12.85 12.36 -1.31
C GLU A 95 14.30 12.62 -0.84
N ARG A 96 15.10 11.56 -0.74
CA ARG A 96 16.56 11.64 -0.51
C ARG A 96 17.27 11.54 -1.85
#